data_AF-A0A4Q5ZTM8-F1
#
_entry.id   AF-A0A4Q5ZTM8-F1
#
_cell.length_a   1.000
_cell.length_b   1.000
_cell.length_c   1.000
_cell.angle_alpha   90.00
_cell.angle_beta   90.00
_cell.angle_gamma   90.00
#
_symmetry.space_group_name_H-M   'P 1'
#
loop_
_entity.id
_entity.type
_entity.pdbx_description
1 polymer ?
#
loop_
_entity_poly.entity_id
_entity_poly.type
_entity_poly.pdbx_seq_one_letter_code
_entity_poly.pdbx_strand_id
1 'polypeptide(L)'
;WKYRRLPGVGHVERNDVVVFNFPNNDTAMAFDPAQDYYTYVRMSNRETVWNQPGGILTRPVDKKENYIKRCVGIPGDKIQVIDGVVYVNGQKGVQFPHQRMDYRVYTNTNFILDQEYAEENHILFRGGNPTQGYVLEMEFETVDEIAKLPGVTKITTAVNPAGEGGKGGDMVYPQDYQEVLKWNRDNYGPILIPKKGMTIPLTPENVGIYQRDIQVYENNKFESRDGKIFINDKEATTYTFKMDYYWLMGDNRHNSADSRFWGFVPEDHVVGKASFVWLSYGSKPDENQGPDAYTKRGIRWGRLLRSVGVLEQ
;
A
#
# COMPACT_ATOMS: atom_id res chain seq x y z
N TRP A 1 -23.35 20.42 2.09
CA TRP A 1 -22.43 21.22 2.94
C TRP A 1 -21.02 20.79 2.59
N LYS A 2 -20.07 21.71 2.34
CA LYS A 2 -18.67 21.33 2.10
C LYS A 2 -18.10 20.83 3.43
N TYR A 3 -17.62 19.59 3.47
CA TYR A 3 -17.00 19.04 4.67
C TYR A 3 -15.82 19.93 5.12
N ARG A 4 -15.74 20.22 6.41
CA ARG A 4 -14.68 21.03 7.01
C ARG A 4 -14.18 20.30 8.26
N ARG A 5 -12.87 20.08 8.34
CA ARG A 5 -12.18 19.68 9.58
C ARG A 5 -11.61 20.92 10.24
N LEU A 6 -11.54 20.90 11.57
CA LEU A 6 -10.70 21.87 12.28
C LEU A 6 -9.23 21.57 11.92
N PRO A 7 -8.38 22.59 11.74
CA PRO A 7 -6.96 22.38 11.53
C PRO A 7 -6.38 21.54 12.67
N GLY A 8 -5.66 20.47 12.32
CA GLY A 8 -4.85 19.74 13.29
C GLY A 8 -3.68 20.58 13.78
N VAL A 9 -3.16 20.27 14.97
CA VAL A 9 -2.02 20.98 15.57
C VAL A 9 -0.65 20.45 15.12
N GLY A 10 -0.61 19.44 14.25
CA GLY A 10 0.61 18.80 13.77
C GLY A 10 0.53 18.43 12.30
N HIS A 11 1.68 18.06 11.74
CA HIS A 11 1.81 17.58 10.37
C HIS A 11 2.21 16.10 10.35
N VAL A 12 1.96 15.44 9.22
CA VAL A 12 2.44 14.09 8.97
C VAL A 12 3.91 14.15 8.62
N GLU A 13 4.70 13.35 9.32
CA GLU A 13 6.12 13.17 9.11
C GLU A 13 6.40 11.76 8.56
N ARG A 14 7.61 11.58 8.03
CA ARG A 14 8.04 10.26 7.57
C ARG A 14 8.01 9.28 8.73
N ASN A 15 7.49 8.09 8.45
CA ASN A 15 7.24 6.96 9.33
C ASN A 15 6.07 7.10 10.31
N ASP A 16 5.35 8.22 10.33
CA ASP A 16 4.13 8.32 11.13
C ASP A 16 3.11 7.24 10.74
N VAL A 17 2.38 6.70 11.72
CA VAL A 17 1.20 5.87 11.46
C VAL A 17 0.01 6.80 11.26
N VAL A 18 -0.54 6.79 10.05
CA VAL A 18 -1.55 7.75 9.57
C VAL A 18 -2.88 7.07 9.35
N VAL A 19 -3.94 7.69 9.85
CA VAL A 19 -5.32 7.38 9.51
C VAL A 19 -5.76 8.32 8.39
N PHE A 20 -6.34 7.77 7.33
CA PHE A 20 -6.76 8.52 6.15
C PHE A 20 -7.96 7.87 5.49
N ASN A 21 -8.67 8.65 4.69
CA ASN A 21 -9.78 8.21 3.86
C ASN A 21 -9.24 7.53 2.59
N PHE A 22 -9.73 6.32 2.27
CA PHE A 22 -9.27 5.54 1.11
C PHE A 22 -9.43 6.33 -0.21
N PRO A 23 -8.35 6.68 -0.94
CA PRO A 23 -8.45 7.64 -2.04
C PRO A 23 -9.37 7.21 -3.20
N ASN A 24 -9.39 5.91 -3.53
CA ASN A 24 -10.20 5.32 -4.60
C ASN A 24 -11.66 5.06 -4.22
N ASN A 25 -12.07 5.40 -3.00
CA ASN A 25 -13.45 5.17 -2.52
C ASN A 25 -14.41 6.33 -2.82
N ASP A 26 -14.07 7.23 -3.76
CA ASP A 26 -14.98 8.28 -4.24
C ASP A 26 -16.18 7.72 -5.01
N THR A 27 -16.00 6.55 -5.62
CA THR A 27 -17.07 5.73 -6.21
C THR A 27 -17.11 4.36 -5.55
N ALA A 28 -18.30 3.90 -5.19
CA ALA A 28 -18.52 2.58 -4.61
C ALA A 28 -19.58 1.82 -5.43
N MET A 29 -19.46 0.50 -5.49
CA MET A 29 -20.48 -0.36 -6.09
C MET A 29 -21.59 -0.61 -5.08
N ALA A 30 -22.86 -0.45 -5.46
CA ALA A 30 -23.96 -0.58 -4.49
C ALA A 30 -24.10 -2.01 -3.93
N PHE A 31 -23.82 -3.03 -4.75
CA PHE A 31 -23.93 -4.43 -4.37
C PHE A 31 -22.76 -4.94 -3.52
N ASP A 32 -21.57 -4.34 -3.68
CA ASP A 32 -20.37 -4.66 -2.90
C ASP A 32 -19.56 -3.38 -2.63
N PRO A 33 -20.00 -2.59 -1.63
CA PRO A 33 -19.41 -1.28 -1.34
C PRO A 33 -18.00 -1.35 -0.73
N ALA A 34 -17.53 -2.55 -0.35
CA ALA A 34 -16.23 -2.75 0.27
C ALA A 34 -15.10 -2.91 -0.78
N GLN A 35 -15.44 -3.32 -2.01
CA GLN A 35 -14.47 -3.51 -3.08
C GLN A 35 -14.08 -2.19 -3.77
N ASP A 36 -12.85 -2.13 -4.28
CA ASP A 36 -12.40 -1.00 -5.10
C ASP A 36 -13.10 -1.00 -6.46
N TYR A 37 -13.97 0.01 -6.66
CA TYR A 37 -14.69 0.25 -7.91
C TYR A 37 -13.76 0.24 -9.13
N TYR A 38 -12.59 0.91 -9.05
CA TYR A 38 -11.71 1.07 -10.21
C TYR A 38 -11.04 -0.24 -10.59
N THR A 39 -10.70 -1.07 -9.60
CA THR A 39 -10.18 -2.43 -9.84
C THR A 39 -11.21 -3.27 -10.57
N TYR A 40 -12.47 -3.24 -10.12
CA TYR A 40 -13.54 -4.00 -10.76
C TYR A 40 -13.84 -3.54 -12.19
N VAL A 41 -13.81 -2.23 -12.44
CA VAL A 41 -13.96 -1.66 -13.80
C VAL A 41 -12.84 -2.16 -14.72
N ARG A 42 -11.60 -2.29 -14.24
CA ARG A 42 -10.49 -2.82 -15.05
C ARG A 42 -10.68 -4.31 -15.37
N MET A 43 -11.21 -5.08 -14.43
CA MET A 43 -11.43 -6.52 -14.61
C MET A 43 -12.65 -6.86 -15.47
N SER A 44 -13.69 -6.03 -15.45
CA SER A 44 -15.00 -6.37 -16.04
C SER A 44 -15.57 -5.34 -17.00
N ASN A 45 -14.87 -4.22 -17.25
CA ASN A 45 -15.33 -3.03 -17.98
C ASN A 45 -16.40 -2.18 -17.23
N ARG A 46 -16.49 -0.90 -17.59
CA ARG A 46 -17.35 0.10 -16.92
C ARG A 46 -18.84 -0.21 -17.05
N GLU A 47 -19.28 -0.65 -18.23
CA GLU A 47 -20.68 -0.93 -18.51
C GLU A 47 -21.20 -2.08 -17.64
N THR A 48 -20.41 -3.15 -17.52
CA THR A 48 -20.71 -4.28 -16.64
C THR A 48 -20.92 -3.83 -15.20
N VAL A 49 -20.03 -2.98 -14.66
CA VAL A 49 -20.16 -2.49 -13.28
C VAL A 49 -21.39 -1.62 -13.08
N TRP A 50 -21.68 -0.76 -14.05
CA TRP A 50 -22.81 0.18 -13.96
C TRP A 50 -24.16 -0.52 -14.08
N ASN A 51 -24.21 -1.67 -14.76
CA ASN A 51 -25.41 -2.49 -14.91
C ASN A 51 -25.65 -3.46 -13.74
N GLN A 52 -24.77 -3.50 -12.74
CA GLN A 52 -24.98 -4.31 -11.53
C GLN A 52 -26.15 -3.77 -10.69
N PRO A 53 -26.83 -4.62 -9.90
CA PRO A 53 -27.94 -4.20 -9.04
C PRO A 53 -27.57 -3.00 -8.16
N GLY A 54 -28.40 -1.94 -8.21
CA GLY A 54 -28.18 -0.70 -7.45
C GLY A 54 -27.15 0.26 -8.05
N GLY A 55 -26.45 -0.12 -9.12
CA GLY A 55 -25.51 0.74 -9.84
C GLY A 55 -24.31 1.18 -8.98
N ILE A 56 -23.93 2.47 -9.13
CA ILE A 56 -22.82 3.08 -8.40
C ILE A 56 -23.30 4.16 -7.42
N LEU A 57 -22.54 4.32 -6.35
CA LEU A 57 -22.72 5.34 -5.32
C LEU A 57 -21.50 6.26 -5.34
N THR A 58 -21.71 7.55 -5.08
CA THR A 58 -20.62 8.53 -4.90
C THR A 58 -20.46 8.86 -3.43
N ARG A 59 -19.22 8.92 -2.94
CA ARG A 59 -18.90 9.21 -1.54
C ARG A 59 -18.07 10.49 -1.44
N PRO A 60 -18.51 11.49 -0.65
CA PRO A 60 -17.62 12.59 -0.27
C PRO A 60 -16.47 12.04 0.59
N VAL A 61 -15.35 12.77 0.65
CA VAL A 61 -14.11 12.33 1.32
C VAL A 61 -14.36 11.83 2.75
N ASP A 62 -15.24 12.48 3.51
CA ASP A 62 -15.56 12.14 4.90
C ASP A 62 -16.38 10.86 5.10
N LYS A 63 -16.99 10.34 4.04
CA LYS A 63 -17.75 9.09 4.04
C LYS A 63 -16.99 7.93 3.38
N LYS A 64 -15.73 8.15 3.02
CA LYS A 64 -14.86 7.10 2.51
C LYS A 64 -14.34 6.26 3.67
N GLU A 65 -14.09 4.98 3.41
CA GLU A 65 -13.50 4.06 4.38
C GLU A 65 -12.19 4.60 4.98
N ASN A 66 -11.97 4.36 6.27
CA ASN A 66 -10.74 4.75 6.94
C ASN A 66 -9.71 3.62 6.84
N TYR A 67 -8.50 3.97 6.40
CA TYR A 67 -7.34 3.09 6.39
C TYR A 67 -6.31 3.61 7.39
N ILE A 68 -5.52 2.69 7.94
CA ILE A 68 -4.35 2.98 8.77
C ILE A 68 -3.11 2.39 8.11
N LYS A 69 -2.12 3.23 7.83
CA LYS A 69 -0.87 2.84 7.14
C LYS A 69 0.28 3.72 7.63
N ARG A 70 1.50 3.30 7.38
CA ARG A 70 2.71 4.08 7.67
C ARG A 70 3.00 5.07 6.55
N CYS A 71 3.30 6.31 6.88
CA CYS A 71 3.75 7.32 5.93
C CYS A 71 5.19 7.06 5.51
N VAL A 72 5.39 6.38 4.40
CA VAL A 72 6.73 6.06 3.90
C VAL A 72 7.37 7.25 3.19
N GLY A 73 6.57 8.06 2.50
CA GLY A 73 7.03 9.24 1.79
C GLY A 73 6.14 10.45 2.01
N ILE A 74 6.78 11.61 2.13
CA ILE A 74 6.15 12.92 2.31
C ILE A 74 6.24 13.76 1.02
N PRO A 75 5.55 14.91 0.92
CA PRO A 75 5.52 15.69 -0.31
C PRO A 75 6.92 16.04 -0.85
N GLY A 76 7.17 15.71 -2.11
CA GLY A 76 8.43 15.95 -2.81
C GLY A 76 9.48 14.84 -2.67
N ASP A 77 9.24 13.81 -1.86
CA ASP A 77 10.10 12.63 -1.83
C ASP A 77 10.02 11.83 -3.13
N LYS A 78 11.10 11.13 -3.47
CA LYS A 78 11.11 10.08 -4.49
C LYS A 78 11.07 8.72 -3.83
N ILE A 79 10.11 7.89 -4.22
CA ILE A 79 9.96 6.51 -3.72
C ILE A 79 10.39 5.52 -4.79
N GLN A 80 11.16 4.54 -4.38
CA GLN A 80 11.52 3.39 -5.20
C GLN A 80 11.43 2.13 -4.33
N VAL A 81 11.02 1.01 -4.93
CA VAL A 81 11.09 -0.31 -4.31
C VAL A 81 11.99 -1.16 -5.18
N ILE A 82 13.02 -1.76 -4.59
CA ILE A 82 13.98 -2.65 -5.25
C ILE A 82 14.00 -3.93 -4.44
N ASP A 83 13.61 -5.04 -5.07
CA ASP A 83 13.52 -6.37 -4.44
C ASP A 83 12.80 -6.35 -3.08
N GLY A 84 11.65 -5.68 -3.04
CA GLY A 84 10.79 -5.55 -1.85
C GLY A 84 11.28 -4.53 -0.82
N VAL A 85 12.47 -3.95 -1.00
CA VAL A 85 13.06 -2.95 -0.11
C VAL A 85 12.71 -1.55 -0.61
N VAL A 86 12.15 -0.74 0.29
CA VAL A 86 11.81 0.66 0.00
C VAL A 86 13.05 1.54 0.10
N TYR A 87 13.19 2.45 -0.86
CA TYR A 87 14.16 3.54 -0.88
C TYR A 87 13.42 4.87 -0.98
N VAL A 88 13.85 5.84 -0.19
CA VAL A 88 13.34 7.21 -0.16
C VAL A 88 14.47 8.16 -0.52
N ASN A 89 14.32 8.91 -1.59
CA ASN A 89 15.36 9.80 -2.14
C ASN A 89 16.69 9.08 -2.37
N GLY A 90 16.64 7.82 -2.80
CA GLY A 90 17.81 6.96 -3.06
C GLY A 90 18.44 6.34 -1.80
N GLN A 91 17.95 6.67 -0.61
CA GLN A 91 18.42 6.06 0.64
C GLN A 91 17.50 4.91 1.06
N LYS A 92 18.08 3.82 1.57
CA LYS A 92 17.31 2.69 2.10
C LYS A 92 16.38 3.18 3.21
N GLY A 93 15.09 2.89 3.08
CA GLY A 93 14.08 3.26 4.06
C GLY A 93 14.23 2.50 5.38
N VAL A 94 13.60 3.02 6.43
CA VAL A 94 13.59 2.39 7.76
C VAL A 94 12.85 1.05 7.69
N GLN A 95 13.49 0.01 8.20
CA GLN A 95 12.88 -1.30 8.44
C GLN A 95 12.55 -1.38 9.93
N PHE A 96 11.27 -1.63 10.24
CA PHE A 96 10.79 -1.76 11.62
C PHE A 96 10.81 -3.24 12.03
N PRO A 97 11.11 -3.58 13.30
CA PRO A 97 11.19 -4.98 13.75
C PRO A 97 9.97 -5.81 13.35
N HIS A 98 8.77 -5.32 13.67
CA HIS A 98 7.49 -5.98 13.37
C HIS A 98 6.97 -5.78 11.93
N GLN A 99 7.77 -5.20 11.03
CA GLN A 99 7.41 -5.13 9.61
C GLN A 99 7.45 -6.53 9.01
N ARG A 100 6.38 -6.94 8.33
CA ARG A 100 6.25 -8.28 7.75
C ARG A 100 6.43 -8.25 6.24
N MET A 101 7.08 -9.28 5.72
CA MET A 101 7.19 -9.56 4.29
C MET A 101 7.38 -11.06 4.05
N ASP A 102 7.19 -11.48 2.80
CA ASP A 102 7.48 -12.84 2.38
C ASP A 102 8.99 -12.99 2.16
N TYR A 103 9.55 -14.04 2.75
CA TYR A 103 10.93 -14.44 2.58
C TYR A 103 11.00 -15.86 2.05
N ARG A 104 11.99 -16.12 1.21
CA ARG A 104 12.32 -17.44 0.72
C ARG A 104 13.44 -18.03 1.55
N VAL A 105 13.13 -19.09 2.27
CA VAL A 105 14.05 -19.82 3.14
C VAL A 105 14.47 -21.11 2.46
N TYR A 106 15.75 -21.21 2.14
CA TYR A 106 16.38 -22.41 1.61
C TYR A 106 16.90 -23.25 2.77
N THR A 107 16.68 -24.55 2.68
CA THR A 107 16.96 -25.48 3.76
C THR A 107 17.60 -26.76 3.21
N ASN A 108 18.15 -27.58 4.09
CA ASN A 108 18.45 -28.97 3.75
C ASN A 108 17.14 -29.80 3.62
N THR A 109 17.25 -31.03 3.13
CA THR A 109 16.11 -31.91 2.85
C THR A 109 15.36 -32.41 4.09
N ASN A 110 15.96 -32.29 5.28
CA ASN A 110 15.40 -32.80 6.54
C ASN A 110 14.87 -31.68 7.44
N PHE A 111 14.87 -30.43 6.96
CA PHE A 111 14.37 -29.31 7.72
C PHE A 111 12.87 -29.43 7.92
N ILE A 112 12.44 -29.29 9.17
CA ILE A 112 11.04 -29.20 9.56
C ILE A 112 10.92 -27.94 10.41
N LEU A 113 10.07 -27.01 9.98
CA LEU A 113 9.68 -25.89 10.82
C LEU A 113 8.63 -26.40 11.81
N ASP A 114 9.00 -26.43 13.08
CA ASP A 114 8.07 -26.78 14.15
C ASP A 114 6.90 -25.78 14.19
N GLN A 115 5.68 -26.29 14.34
CA GLN A 115 4.47 -25.47 14.28
C GLN A 115 4.36 -24.54 15.51
N GLU A 116 4.72 -25.04 16.70
CA GLU A 116 4.68 -24.23 17.92
C GLU A 116 5.70 -23.09 17.82
N TYR A 117 6.92 -23.39 17.35
CA TYR A 117 7.92 -22.38 17.05
C TYR A 117 7.42 -21.35 16.03
N ALA A 118 6.79 -21.79 14.93
CA ALA A 118 6.24 -20.90 13.92
C ALA A 118 5.17 -19.95 14.51
N GLU A 119 4.27 -20.49 15.32
CA GLU A 119 3.23 -19.72 16.00
C GLU A 119 3.83 -18.72 16.99
N GLU A 120 4.79 -19.13 17.82
CA GLU A 120 5.48 -18.27 18.80
C GLU A 120 6.27 -17.14 18.15
N ASN A 121 6.84 -17.36 16.97
CA ASN A 121 7.66 -16.40 16.24
C ASN A 121 6.90 -15.67 15.12
N HIS A 122 5.57 -15.81 15.08
CA HIS A 122 4.68 -15.10 14.15
C HIS A 122 4.93 -15.41 12.67
N ILE A 123 5.32 -16.65 12.36
CA ILE A 123 5.66 -17.11 11.02
C ILE A 123 4.43 -17.74 10.36
N LEU A 124 4.11 -17.30 9.15
CA LEU A 124 3.06 -17.90 8.32
C LEU A 124 3.65 -18.59 7.10
N PHE A 125 3.33 -19.87 6.91
CA PHE A 125 3.72 -20.62 5.72
C PHE A 125 2.87 -20.19 4.51
N ARG A 126 3.52 -19.71 3.45
CA ARG A 126 2.87 -19.28 2.19
C ARG A 126 3.01 -20.29 1.06
N GLY A 127 3.90 -21.28 1.18
CA GLY A 127 4.10 -22.33 0.19
C GLY A 127 5.57 -22.70 -0.02
N GLY A 128 5.85 -23.41 -1.11
CA GLY A 128 7.22 -23.83 -1.48
C GLY A 128 7.57 -25.25 -1.05
N ASN A 129 8.84 -25.62 -1.24
CA ASN A 129 9.37 -26.96 -1.00
C ASN A 129 10.90 -26.90 -0.81
N PRO A 130 11.56 -27.98 -0.33
CA PRO A 130 13.01 -27.97 -0.10
C PRO A 130 13.86 -27.59 -1.32
N THR A 131 13.41 -27.93 -2.53
CA THR A 131 14.16 -27.68 -3.77
C THR A 131 14.11 -26.20 -4.18
N GLN A 132 12.95 -25.57 -4.04
CA GLN A 132 12.72 -24.18 -4.43
C GLN A 132 12.85 -23.17 -3.27
N GLY A 133 13.02 -23.67 -2.05
CA GLY A 133 12.87 -22.91 -0.82
C GLY A 133 11.40 -22.75 -0.41
N TYR A 134 11.18 -22.65 0.89
CA TYR A 134 9.89 -22.35 1.50
C TYR A 134 9.66 -20.85 1.51
N VAL A 135 8.43 -20.42 1.26
CA VAL A 135 8.02 -19.02 1.37
C VAL A 135 7.33 -18.84 2.71
N LEU A 136 7.92 -18.01 3.57
CA LEU A 136 7.45 -17.71 4.91
C LEU A 136 7.16 -16.21 5.00
N GLU A 137 5.95 -15.83 5.39
CA GLU A 137 5.68 -14.46 5.80
C GLU A 137 6.09 -14.33 7.27
N MET A 138 7.05 -13.44 7.54
CA MET A 138 7.58 -13.23 8.89
C MET A 138 7.95 -11.77 9.12
N GLU A 139 8.12 -11.41 10.39
CA GLU A 139 8.62 -10.10 10.81
C GLU A 139 10.10 -9.95 10.46
N PHE A 140 10.55 -8.71 10.32
CA PHE A 140 11.93 -8.40 9.95
C PHE A 140 12.92 -8.89 11.01
N GLU A 141 12.59 -8.76 12.29
CA GLU A 141 13.41 -9.28 13.40
C GLU A 141 13.47 -10.81 13.44
N THR A 142 12.39 -11.50 13.04
CA THR A 142 12.32 -12.97 13.04
C THR A 142 13.27 -13.60 12.02
N VAL A 143 13.67 -12.86 10.97
CA VAL A 143 14.59 -13.35 9.93
C VAL A 143 15.90 -13.84 10.53
N ASP A 144 16.46 -13.07 11.48
CA ASP A 144 17.74 -13.39 12.11
C ASP A 144 17.62 -14.61 13.03
N GLU A 145 16.46 -14.86 13.63
CA GLU A 145 16.20 -16.05 14.44
C GLU A 145 16.03 -17.30 13.56
N ILE A 146 15.28 -17.22 12.45
CA ILE A 146 15.19 -18.34 11.50
C ILE A 146 16.56 -18.68 10.91
N ALA A 147 17.39 -17.68 10.60
CA ALA A 147 18.72 -17.92 10.04
C ALA A 147 19.62 -18.78 10.93
N LYS A 148 19.35 -18.83 12.25
CA LYS A 148 20.11 -19.63 13.22
C LYS A 148 19.62 -21.07 13.34
N LEU A 149 18.44 -21.41 12.79
CA LEU A 149 17.86 -22.73 12.93
C LEU A 149 18.69 -23.80 12.19
N PRO A 150 18.91 -24.99 12.81
CA PRO A 150 19.60 -26.08 12.15
C PRO A 150 18.95 -26.46 10.82
N GLY A 151 19.73 -26.42 9.75
CA GLY A 151 19.29 -26.80 8.41
C GLY A 151 18.80 -25.65 7.54
N VAL A 152 18.69 -24.43 8.05
CA VAL A 152 18.54 -23.22 7.21
C VAL A 152 19.89 -22.88 6.58
N THR A 153 19.91 -22.70 5.26
CA THR A 153 21.16 -22.48 4.51
C THR A 153 21.24 -21.10 3.89
N LYS A 154 20.10 -20.50 3.54
CA LYS A 154 20.02 -19.16 2.94
C LYS A 154 18.61 -18.59 3.11
N ILE A 155 18.52 -17.29 3.35
CA ILE A 155 17.26 -16.55 3.32
C ILE A 155 17.38 -15.42 2.30
N THR A 156 16.36 -15.24 1.46
CA THR A 156 16.21 -14.08 0.57
C THR A 156 14.82 -13.49 0.73
N THR A 157 14.59 -12.28 0.24
CA THR A 157 13.21 -11.80 0.03
C THR A 157 12.54 -12.65 -1.06
N ALA A 158 11.23 -12.92 -0.91
CA ALA A 158 10.45 -13.68 -1.89
C ALA A 158 9.72 -12.71 -2.83
N VAL A 159 10.42 -12.22 -3.84
CA VAL A 159 9.98 -11.11 -4.67
C VAL A 159 9.78 -11.48 -6.14
N ASN A 160 8.91 -10.73 -6.81
CA ASN A 160 8.75 -10.79 -8.25
C ASN A 160 9.95 -10.11 -8.96
N PRO A 161 10.56 -10.72 -10.00
CA PRO A 161 11.67 -10.12 -10.73
C PRO A 161 11.30 -8.76 -11.35
N ALA A 162 12.27 -7.84 -11.42
CA ALA A 162 12.07 -6.54 -12.05
C ALA A 162 11.68 -6.67 -13.54
N GLY A 163 10.81 -5.76 -14.01
CA GLY A 163 10.33 -5.75 -15.39
C GLY A 163 9.21 -6.76 -15.70
N GLU A 164 8.73 -7.49 -14.70
CA GLU A 164 7.61 -8.44 -14.82
C GLU A 164 6.29 -7.84 -14.31
N GLY A 165 5.91 -6.67 -14.83
CA GLY A 165 4.65 -6.02 -14.47
C GLY A 165 3.41 -6.87 -14.81
N GLY A 166 2.41 -6.84 -13.94
CA GLY A 166 1.14 -7.56 -14.11
C GLY A 166 1.18 -9.08 -13.89
N LYS A 167 2.36 -9.68 -13.67
CA LYS A 167 2.44 -11.10 -13.28
C LYS A 167 1.83 -11.32 -11.89
N GLY A 168 1.13 -12.43 -11.71
CA GLY A 168 0.50 -12.79 -10.44
C GLY A 168 -0.79 -12.04 -10.10
N GLY A 169 -1.30 -11.19 -11.01
CA GLY A 169 -2.53 -10.42 -10.79
C GLY A 169 -2.31 -9.09 -10.05
N ASP A 170 -1.07 -8.71 -9.78
CA ASP A 170 -0.74 -7.45 -9.11
C ASP A 170 -1.00 -6.24 -10.02
N MET A 171 -2.11 -5.54 -9.80
CA MET A 171 -2.47 -4.31 -10.51
C MET A 171 -1.90 -3.07 -9.81
N VAL A 172 -0.57 -2.94 -9.85
CA VAL A 172 0.11 -1.79 -9.23
C VAL A 172 -0.16 -0.48 -9.98
N TYR A 173 -0.17 0.61 -9.23
CA TYR A 173 -0.27 1.96 -9.76
C TYR A 173 1.00 2.36 -10.55
N PRO A 174 0.93 3.27 -11.52
CA PRO A 174 -0.27 3.60 -12.28
C PRO A 174 -0.69 2.42 -13.17
N GLN A 175 -1.93 1.94 -13.02
CA GLN A 175 -2.41 0.75 -13.72
C GLN A 175 -2.42 0.94 -15.24
N ASP A 176 -2.86 2.12 -15.68
CA ASP A 176 -3.12 2.40 -17.09
C ASP A 176 -1.83 2.73 -17.87
N TYR A 177 -0.66 2.64 -17.22
CA TYR A 177 0.66 2.92 -17.80
C TYR A 177 1.69 1.78 -17.58
N GLN A 178 1.24 0.60 -17.12
CA GLN A 178 2.14 -0.52 -16.83
C GLN A 178 2.80 -1.16 -18.05
N GLU A 179 2.23 -1.03 -19.26
CA GLU A 179 2.85 -1.53 -20.49
C GLU A 179 4.22 -0.87 -20.77
N VAL A 180 4.40 0.36 -20.28
CA VAL A 180 5.65 1.12 -20.40
C VAL A 180 6.55 0.89 -19.19
N LEU A 181 6.00 1.01 -17.97
CA LEU A 181 6.78 0.99 -16.73
C LEU A 181 7.20 -0.41 -16.30
N LYS A 182 6.36 -1.41 -16.55
CA LYS A 182 6.55 -2.82 -16.15
C LYS A 182 6.91 -2.99 -14.67
N TRP A 183 6.33 -2.15 -13.81
CA TRP A 183 6.53 -2.23 -12.37
C TRP A 183 5.68 -3.37 -11.78
N ASN A 184 6.14 -3.89 -10.65
CA ASN A 184 5.36 -4.80 -9.82
C ASN A 184 5.46 -4.36 -8.35
N ARG A 185 4.81 -5.10 -7.44
CA ARG A 185 4.73 -4.71 -6.02
C ARG A 185 6.08 -4.70 -5.28
N ASP A 186 7.09 -5.38 -5.84
CA ASP A 186 8.42 -5.57 -5.25
C ASP A 186 9.51 -4.78 -5.97
N ASN A 187 9.24 -4.35 -7.21
CA ASN A 187 10.13 -3.60 -8.07
C ASN A 187 9.33 -2.46 -8.72
N TYR A 188 9.41 -1.29 -8.10
CA TYR A 188 8.51 -0.16 -8.33
C TYR A 188 9.27 1.16 -8.37
N GLY A 189 8.88 2.09 -9.24
CA GLY A 189 9.47 3.42 -9.27
C GLY A 189 10.81 3.47 -10.01
N PRO A 190 11.56 4.59 -9.88
CA PRO A 190 11.30 5.69 -8.96
C PRO A 190 10.04 6.50 -9.33
N ILE A 191 9.29 6.95 -8.32
CA ILE A 191 8.13 7.83 -8.47
C ILE A 191 8.31 9.07 -7.59
N LEU A 192 8.01 10.26 -8.12
CA LEU A 192 8.08 11.51 -7.38
C LEU A 192 6.72 11.80 -6.74
N ILE A 193 6.70 11.98 -5.42
CA ILE A 193 5.47 12.35 -4.71
C ILE A 193 5.16 13.82 -4.96
N PRO A 194 3.95 14.18 -5.43
CA PRO A 194 3.60 15.55 -5.65
C PRO A 194 3.67 16.41 -4.39
N LYS A 195 4.12 17.65 -4.57
CA LYS A 195 4.21 18.66 -3.52
C LYS A 195 3.49 19.91 -3.97
N LYS A 196 2.78 20.57 -3.06
CA LYS A 196 2.12 21.83 -3.34
C LYS A 196 3.11 22.87 -3.88
N GLY A 197 2.77 23.50 -4.99
CA GLY A 197 3.61 24.46 -5.69
C GLY A 197 4.68 23.83 -6.60
N MET A 198 4.83 22.50 -6.62
CA MET A 198 5.70 21.81 -7.57
C MET A 198 5.10 21.83 -8.97
N THR A 199 5.91 22.10 -9.99
CA THR A 199 5.49 22.08 -11.40
C THR A 199 6.13 20.91 -12.14
N ILE A 200 5.32 20.19 -12.92
CA ILE A 200 5.77 19.11 -13.80
C ILE A 200 5.42 19.42 -15.26
N PRO A 201 6.19 18.92 -16.24
CA PRO A 201 5.76 18.89 -17.64
C PRO A 201 4.67 17.83 -17.84
N LEU A 202 3.70 18.10 -18.72
CA LEU A 202 2.62 17.18 -19.06
C LEU A 202 3.03 16.24 -20.22
N THR A 203 4.10 15.49 -20.00
CA THR A 203 4.53 14.41 -20.91
C THR A 203 3.59 13.20 -20.80
N PRO A 204 3.54 12.29 -21.79
CA PRO A 204 2.73 11.07 -21.70
C PRO A 204 3.01 10.23 -20.43
N GLU A 205 4.27 10.15 -20.03
CA GLU A 205 4.68 9.46 -18.79
C GLU A 205 4.10 10.12 -17.54
N ASN A 206 4.26 11.45 -17.42
CA ASN A 206 3.73 12.19 -16.29
C ASN A 206 2.20 12.19 -16.28
N VAL A 207 1.54 12.21 -17.44
CA VAL A 207 0.09 12.07 -17.51
C VAL A 207 -0.34 10.69 -17.03
N GLY A 208 0.35 9.63 -17.46
CA GLY A 208 0.08 8.26 -17.02
C GLY A 208 0.17 8.08 -15.50
N ILE A 209 1.02 8.85 -14.83
CA ILE A 209 1.14 8.87 -13.37
C ILE A 209 0.11 9.84 -12.76
N TYR A 210 0.23 11.13 -13.03
CA TYR A 210 -0.39 12.19 -12.22
C TYR A 210 -1.80 12.61 -12.66
N GLN A 211 -2.37 12.05 -13.74
CA GLN A 211 -3.68 12.50 -14.23
C GLN A 211 -4.77 12.46 -13.15
N ARG A 212 -4.83 11.41 -12.32
CA ARG A 212 -5.84 11.31 -11.25
C ARG A 212 -5.69 12.44 -10.23
N ASP A 213 -4.46 12.80 -9.88
CA ASP A 213 -4.19 13.89 -8.94
C ASP A 213 -4.72 15.22 -9.47
N ILE A 214 -4.43 15.49 -10.75
CA ILE A 214 -4.83 16.70 -11.44
C ILE A 214 -6.36 16.75 -11.61
N GLN A 215 -6.94 15.67 -12.14
CA GLN A 215 -8.34 15.64 -12.55
C GLN A 215 -9.29 15.48 -11.37
N VAL A 216 -9.05 14.45 -10.55
CA VAL A 216 -10.00 14.02 -9.50
C VAL A 216 -9.71 14.74 -8.20
N TYR A 217 -8.48 14.66 -7.70
CA TYR A 217 -8.17 15.19 -6.37
C TYR A 217 -8.12 16.73 -6.36
N GLU A 218 -7.52 17.35 -7.38
CA GLU A 218 -7.45 18.82 -7.50
C GLU A 218 -8.60 19.45 -8.30
N ASN A 219 -9.62 18.64 -8.62
CA ASN A 219 -10.90 19.05 -9.23
C ASN A 219 -10.73 19.86 -10.53
N ASN A 220 -9.88 19.40 -11.44
CA ASN A 220 -9.75 20.02 -12.76
C ASN A 220 -10.45 19.21 -13.84
N LYS A 221 -11.01 19.89 -14.82
CA LYS A 221 -11.37 19.27 -16.09
C LYS A 221 -10.08 18.91 -16.83
N PHE A 222 -9.91 17.65 -17.23
CA PHE A 222 -8.72 17.15 -17.93
C PHE A 222 -9.14 16.45 -19.22
N GLU A 223 -8.59 16.89 -20.35
CA GLU A 223 -8.87 16.30 -21.67
C GLU A 223 -7.55 16.12 -22.45
N SER A 224 -7.38 14.95 -23.07
CA SER A 224 -6.33 14.70 -24.07
C SER A 224 -6.98 14.66 -25.45
N ARG A 225 -6.58 15.56 -26.35
CA ARG A 225 -7.12 15.66 -27.72
C ARG A 225 -5.97 15.95 -28.67
N ASP A 226 -5.83 15.14 -29.71
CA ASP A 226 -4.81 15.30 -30.77
C ASP A 226 -3.37 15.43 -30.21
N GLY A 227 -3.05 14.65 -29.16
CA GLY A 227 -1.74 14.67 -28.50
C GLY A 227 -1.47 15.89 -27.62
N LYS A 228 -2.46 16.77 -27.43
CA LYS A 228 -2.40 17.95 -26.54
C LYS A 228 -3.22 17.73 -25.29
N ILE A 229 -2.73 18.27 -24.17
CA ILE A 229 -3.42 18.24 -22.89
C ILE A 229 -4.13 19.57 -22.66
N PHE A 230 -5.39 19.50 -22.25
CA PHE A 230 -6.21 20.63 -21.88
C PHE A 230 -6.63 20.51 -20.41
N ILE A 231 -6.38 21.56 -19.63
CA ILE A 231 -6.78 21.66 -18.23
C ILE A 231 -7.71 22.87 -18.10
N ASN A 232 -8.95 22.62 -17.68
CA ASN A 232 -10.00 23.63 -17.61
C ASN A 232 -10.15 24.42 -18.93
N ASP A 233 -10.29 23.66 -20.02
CA ASP A 233 -10.48 24.15 -21.40
C ASP A 233 -9.32 24.96 -22.00
N LYS A 234 -8.17 25.02 -21.32
CA LYS A 234 -6.95 25.67 -21.81
C LYS A 234 -5.88 24.64 -22.11
N GLU A 235 -5.24 24.78 -23.28
CA GLU A 235 -4.07 23.98 -23.62
C GLU A 235 -2.98 24.20 -22.56
N ALA A 236 -2.42 23.10 -22.04
CA ALA A 236 -1.44 23.12 -20.97
C ALA A 236 -0.28 22.18 -21.32
N THR A 237 0.94 22.66 -21.14
CA THR A 237 2.17 21.87 -21.29
C THR A 237 2.82 21.54 -19.95
N THR A 238 2.32 22.15 -18.87
CA THR A 238 2.79 21.95 -17.49
C THR A 238 1.62 21.99 -16.53
N TYR A 239 1.83 21.47 -15.32
CA TYR A 239 0.88 21.58 -14.23
C TYR A 239 1.58 21.87 -12.90
N THR A 240 1.02 22.77 -12.11
CA THR A 240 1.46 23.07 -10.75
C THR A 240 0.48 22.50 -9.75
N PHE A 241 0.96 21.60 -8.88
CA PHE A 241 0.14 20.96 -7.86
C PHE A 241 -0.34 21.97 -6.82
N LYS A 242 -1.60 21.86 -6.42
CA LYS A 242 -2.28 22.69 -5.42
C LYS A 242 -2.30 22.03 -4.04
N MET A 243 -2.06 20.72 -3.98
CA MET A 243 -2.06 19.94 -2.74
C MET A 243 -0.72 19.26 -2.47
N ASP A 244 -0.50 18.97 -1.19
CA ASP A 244 0.53 18.05 -0.73
C ASP A 244 0.02 16.60 -0.77
N TYR A 245 0.92 15.67 -1.09
CA TYR A 245 0.60 14.26 -1.24
C TYR A 245 1.54 13.36 -0.44
N TYR A 246 1.06 12.16 -0.12
CA TYR A 246 1.77 11.20 0.72
C TYR A 246 1.78 9.82 0.07
N TRP A 247 2.82 9.04 0.39
CA TRP A 247 2.93 7.62 0.03
C TRP A 247 2.79 6.78 1.29
N LEU A 248 1.67 6.09 1.44
CA LEU A 248 1.31 5.36 2.65
C LEU A 248 1.37 3.85 2.38
N MET A 249 2.14 3.10 3.17
CA MET A 249 2.33 1.65 3.01
C MET A 249 1.98 0.88 4.27
N GLY A 250 1.48 -0.36 4.11
CA GLY A 250 1.25 -1.24 5.25
C GLY A 250 2.55 -1.84 5.77
N ASP A 251 2.61 -2.13 7.06
CA ASP A 251 3.75 -2.82 7.66
C ASP A 251 3.77 -4.31 7.30
N ASN A 252 2.63 -4.92 6.95
CA ASN A 252 2.62 -6.22 6.28
C ASN A 252 2.71 -6.01 4.76
N ARG A 253 3.93 -5.93 4.23
CA ARG A 253 4.23 -5.44 2.89
C ARG A 253 3.68 -6.32 1.77
N HIS A 254 3.69 -7.64 1.89
CA HIS A 254 3.16 -8.50 0.82
C HIS A 254 1.64 -8.68 0.93
N ASN A 255 1.04 -8.38 2.09
CA ASN A 255 -0.38 -8.56 2.37
C ASN A 255 -1.09 -7.25 2.72
N SER A 256 -0.74 -6.16 2.02
CA SER A 256 -1.30 -4.84 2.25
C SER A 256 -1.75 -4.21 0.94
N ALA A 257 -3.05 -3.93 0.83
CA ALA A 257 -3.52 -2.91 -0.09
C ALA A 257 -3.02 -1.55 0.44
N ASP A 258 -2.17 -0.88 -0.34
CA ASP A 258 -1.54 0.40 -0.02
C ASP A 258 -1.21 1.25 -1.25
N SER A 259 -0.47 2.36 -1.10
CA SER A 259 -0.14 3.30 -2.18
C SER A 259 0.49 2.65 -3.41
N ARG A 260 1.12 1.47 -3.30
CA ARG A 260 1.56 0.71 -4.50
C ARG A 260 0.42 0.35 -5.44
N PHE A 261 -0.82 0.30 -4.96
CA PHE A 261 -2.00 -0.11 -5.72
C PHE A 261 -2.97 1.03 -6.03
N TRP A 262 -3.01 2.12 -5.26
CA TRP A 262 -3.91 3.26 -5.56
C TRP A 262 -3.19 4.58 -5.80
N GLY A 263 -1.87 4.61 -5.63
CA GLY A 263 -1.05 5.80 -5.78
C GLY A 263 -1.10 6.72 -4.58
N PHE A 264 -1.09 8.02 -4.85
CA PHE A 264 -0.89 9.04 -3.83
C PHE A 264 -2.13 9.28 -2.96
N VAL A 265 -1.87 9.65 -1.70
CA VAL A 265 -2.90 10.09 -0.75
C VAL A 265 -2.81 11.61 -0.63
N PRO A 266 -3.83 12.38 -1.05
CA PRO A 266 -3.79 13.84 -0.94
C PRO A 266 -3.98 14.30 0.52
N GLU A 267 -3.47 15.48 0.86
CA GLU A 267 -3.54 16.06 2.21
C GLU A 267 -4.97 16.15 2.78
N ASP A 268 -5.97 16.34 1.93
CA ASP A 268 -7.38 16.44 2.36
C ASP A 268 -8.02 15.08 2.71
N HIS A 269 -7.35 13.97 2.38
CA HIS A 269 -7.75 12.62 2.79
C HIS A 269 -7.17 12.22 4.15
N VAL A 270 -6.14 12.93 4.64
CA VAL A 270 -5.53 12.64 5.93
C VAL A 270 -6.48 13.03 7.07
N VAL A 271 -6.79 12.06 7.94
CA VAL A 271 -7.61 12.26 9.14
C VAL A 271 -6.73 12.68 10.31
N GLY A 272 -5.59 12.02 10.49
CA GLY A 272 -4.64 12.35 11.55
C GLY A 272 -3.65 11.22 11.83
N LYS A 273 -2.88 11.39 12.91
CA LYS A 273 -1.87 10.42 13.36
C LYS A 273 -2.44 9.49 14.42
N ALA A 274 -2.19 8.20 14.30
CA ALA A 274 -2.56 7.23 15.32
C ALA A 274 -1.69 7.47 16.57
N SER A 275 -2.32 7.72 17.71
CA SER A 275 -1.60 8.09 18.95
C SER A 275 -1.38 6.90 19.88
N PHE A 276 -2.43 6.10 20.13
CA PHE A 276 -2.36 4.92 20.98
C PHE A 276 -3.40 3.88 20.56
N VAL A 277 -3.19 2.64 20.98
CA VAL A 277 -4.13 1.54 20.74
C VAL A 277 -5.17 1.52 21.87
N TRP A 278 -6.41 1.91 21.59
CA TRP A 278 -7.48 1.89 22.60
C TRP A 278 -7.93 0.47 22.96
N LEU A 279 -7.99 -0.44 21.98
CA LEU A 279 -8.35 -1.84 22.16
C LEU A 279 -7.59 -2.69 21.14
N SER A 280 -7.13 -3.86 21.57
CA SER A 280 -6.60 -4.89 20.68
C SER A 280 -7.16 -6.24 21.10
N TYR A 281 -7.80 -6.92 20.16
CA TYR A 281 -8.49 -8.19 20.40
C TYR A 281 -8.14 -9.15 19.26
N GLY A 282 -7.67 -10.34 19.59
CA GLY A 282 -7.49 -11.41 18.62
C GLY A 282 -8.81 -12.14 18.38
N SER A 283 -9.17 -12.32 17.11
CA SER A 283 -10.28 -13.16 16.66
C SER A 283 -9.74 -14.49 16.11
N LYS A 284 -10.63 -15.46 15.90
CA LYS A 284 -10.26 -16.73 15.23
C LYS A 284 -9.52 -16.45 13.91
N PRO A 285 -8.59 -17.34 13.50
CA PRO A 285 -8.04 -17.31 12.15
C PRO A 285 -9.18 -17.29 11.13
N ASP A 286 -9.00 -16.55 10.04
CA ASP A 286 -9.82 -16.69 8.84
C ASP A 286 -9.75 -18.17 8.39
N GLU A 287 -10.83 -18.72 7.81
CA GLU A 287 -10.88 -20.12 7.37
C GLU A 287 -9.76 -20.48 6.39
N ASN A 288 -9.19 -19.47 5.72
CA ASN A 288 -8.08 -19.59 4.77
C ASN A 288 -6.70 -19.18 5.34
N GLN A 289 -6.60 -18.80 6.61
CA GLN A 289 -5.35 -18.45 7.28
C GLN A 289 -5.08 -19.44 8.42
N GLY A 290 -3.92 -20.09 8.40
CA GLY A 290 -3.47 -20.91 9.53
C GLY A 290 -3.37 -20.09 10.82
N PRO A 291 -3.37 -20.74 12.00
CA PRO A 291 -3.15 -20.03 13.25
C PRO A 291 -1.79 -19.30 13.22
N ASP A 292 -1.81 -18.02 13.60
CA ASP A 292 -0.63 -17.26 14.00
C ASP A 292 -0.82 -16.67 15.40
N ALA A 293 0.25 -16.16 16.04
CA ALA A 293 0.13 -15.52 17.36
C ALA A 293 -0.88 -14.37 17.42
N TYR A 294 -1.17 -13.71 16.28
CA TYR A 294 -2.15 -12.63 16.20
C TYR A 294 -3.58 -13.19 16.24
N THR A 295 -3.83 -14.41 15.78
CA THR A 295 -5.15 -15.04 15.82
C THR A 295 -5.50 -15.69 17.17
N LYS A 296 -4.61 -15.60 18.18
CA LYS A 296 -4.94 -16.05 19.55
C LYS A 296 -6.13 -15.23 20.10
N ARG A 297 -7.21 -15.94 20.42
CA ARG A 297 -8.48 -15.31 20.85
C ARG A 297 -8.32 -14.59 22.18
N GLY A 298 -8.77 -13.34 22.25
CA GLY A 298 -8.82 -12.58 23.50
C GLY A 298 -8.18 -11.20 23.42
N ILE A 299 -8.23 -10.46 24.54
CA ILE A 299 -7.63 -9.12 24.64
C ILE A 299 -6.12 -9.24 24.66
N ARG A 300 -5.44 -8.48 23.79
CA ARG A 300 -3.97 -8.38 23.77
C ARG A 300 -3.52 -7.29 24.73
N TRP A 301 -3.49 -7.61 26.03
CA TRP A 301 -3.20 -6.68 27.12
C TRP A 301 -1.91 -5.88 26.93
N GLY A 302 -0.86 -6.48 26.36
CA GLY A 302 0.40 -5.82 26.07
C GLY A 302 0.29 -4.62 25.12
N ARG A 303 -0.78 -4.54 24.31
CA ARG A 303 -1.05 -3.45 23.36
C ARG A 303 -2.07 -2.44 23.88
N LEU A 304 -2.84 -2.78 24.92
CA LEU A 304 -3.93 -1.94 25.41
C LEU A 304 -3.38 -0.62 25.98
N LEU A 305 -3.91 0.51 25.50
CA LEU A 305 -3.51 1.87 25.87
C LEU A 305 -2.02 2.18 25.68
N ARG A 306 -1.31 1.38 24.87
CA ARG A 306 0.08 1.68 24.48
C ARG A 306 0.12 2.71 23.38
N SER A 307 1.02 3.67 23.49
CA SER A 307 1.33 4.59 22.40
C SER A 307 1.88 3.83 21.21
N VAL A 308 1.55 4.28 20.00
CA VAL A 308 2.00 3.63 18.77
C VAL A 308 3.53 3.54 18.71
N GLY A 309 4.25 4.62 19.03
CA GLY A 309 5.72 4.62 18.99
C GLY A 309 6.42 3.68 20.00
N VAL A 310 5.71 3.21 21.04
CA VAL A 310 6.26 2.19 21.97
C VAL A 310 6.10 0.78 21.39
N LEU A 311 5.12 0.58 20.52
CA LEU A 311 4.91 -0.70 19.82
C LEU A 311 5.79 -0.82 18.57
N GLU A 312 6.64 0.17 18.29
CA GLU A 312 7.55 0.21 17.15
C GLU A 312 9.00 -0.11 17.52
N GLN A 313 9.31 -0.21 18.82
CA GLN A 313 10.61 -0.56 19.40
C GLN A 313 10.60 -2.00 19.86
#